data_AF-A0A1E5PMM9-F1
#
_entry.id   AF-A0A1E5PMM9-F1
#
_cell.length_a   1.000
_cell.length_b   1.000
_cell.length_c   1.000
_cell.angle_alpha   90.00
_cell.angle_beta   90.00
_cell.angle_gamma   90.00
#
_symmetry.space_group_name_H-M   'P 1'
#
loop_
_entity.id
_entity.type
_entity.pdbx_description
1 polymer ?
#
loop_
_entity_poly.entity_id
_entity_poly.type
_entity_poly.pdbx_seq_one_letter_code
_entity_poly.pdbx_strand_id
1 'polypeptide(L)'
;MLRRLDTLATADDRRRPATCLLVRIDPARGIALYASAGHLPPAMFGGDGTGGLLDVPVGPPLGTGIGGYEALGRPISADQTLLLYTDGLAERRGEGIDTSLARLAGLGTAPGRRSRTS
;
A
#
# COMPACT_ATOMS: atom_id res chain seq x y z
N MET A 1 14.32 1.52 -5.33
CA MET A 1 14.32 0.97 -3.96
C MET A 1 13.91 -0.49 -3.96
N LEU A 2 12.71 -0.86 -4.42
CA LEU A 2 12.27 -2.27 -4.45
C LEU A 2 13.24 -3.21 -5.18
N ARG A 3 13.78 -2.81 -6.34
CA ARG A 3 14.82 -3.61 -7.03
C ARG A 3 16.02 -3.93 -6.15
N ARG A 4 16.46 -2.97 -5.31
CA ARG A 4 17.58 -3.18 -4.39
C ARG A 4 17.20 -4.11 -3.24
N LEU A 5 15.98 -4.02 -2.73
CA LEU A 5 15.47 -4.96 -1.73
C LEU A 5 15.35 -6.38 -2.31
N ASP A 6 14.90 -6.50 -3.55
CA ASP A 6 14.82 -7.78 -4.26
C ASP A 6 16.21 -8.41 -4.41
N THR A 7 17.22 -7.65 -4.87
CA THR A 7 18.62 -8.12 -4.95
C THR A 7 19.17 -8.56 -3.59
N LEU A 8 18.83 -7.87 -2.50
CA LEU A 8 19.26 -8.25 -1.16
C LEU A 8 18.51 -9.47 -0.63
N ALA A 9 17.27 -9.69 -1.09
CA ALA A 9 16.47 -10.85 -0.72
C ALA A 9 16.93 -12.10 -1.48
N THR A 10 17.29 -11.97 -2.75
CA THR A 10 17.82 -13.08 -3.57
C THR A 10 19.23 -13.50 -3.19
N ALA A 11 19.99 -12.66 -2.46
CA ALA A 11 21.32 -13.02 -1.97
C ALA A 11 21.29 -14.01 -0.79
N ASP A 12 20.12 -14.29 -0.22
CA ASP A 12 19.93 -15.22 0.90
C ASP A 12 18.91 -16.29 0.49
N ASP A 13 19.41 -17.42 -0.03
CA ASP A 13 18.59 -18.55 -0.52
C ASP A 13 17.66 -19.16 0.55
N ARG A 14 17.83 -18.79 1.83
CA ARG A 14 16.94 -19.22 2.92
C ARG A 14 15.74 -18.31 3.10
N ARG A 15 15.72 -17.12 2.48
CA ARG A 15 14.58 -16.20 2.55
C ARG A 15 13.46 -16.68 1.65
N ARG A 16 12.27 -16.75 2.23
CA ARG A 16 11.04 -16.97 1.47
C ARG A 16 10.67 -15.70 0.73
N PRO A 17 9.98 -15.80 -0.42
CA PRO A 17 9.42 -14.64 -1.09
C PRO A 17 8.54 -13.83 -0.14
N ALA A 18 8.62 -12.51 -0.23
CA ALA A 18 7.90 -11.59 0.65
C ALA A 18 7.16 -10.52 -0.15
N THR A 19 5.96 -10.17 0.31
CA THR A 19 5.19 -9.05 -0.25
C THR A 19 5.66 -7.73 0.36
N CYS A 20 5.63 -6.66 -0.42
CA CYS A 20 6.02 -5.32 0.04
C CYS A 20 5.29 -4.24 -0.75
N LEU A 21 4.68 -3.28 -0.05
CA LEU A 21 4.22 -2.03 -0.63
C LEU A 21 5.11 -0.90 -0.10
N LEU A 22 5.73 -0.15 -1.02
CA LEU A 22 6.56 1.01 -0.68
C LEU A 22 5.85 2.29 -1.08
N VAL A 23 5.77 3.24 -0.16
CA VAL A 23 5.19 4.56 -0.39
C VAL A 23 6.19 5.64 -0.03
N ARG A 24 6.43 6.57 -0.96
CA ARG A 24 7.25 7.76 -0.72
C ARG A 24 6.39 9.00 -0.93
N ILE A 25 6.20 9.75 0.14
CA ILE A 25 5.40 10.97 0.16
C ILE A 25 6.33 12.18 0.03
N ASP A 26 5.98 13.09 -0.87
CA ASP A 26 6.52 14.45 -0.94
C ASP A 26 5.41 15.43 -0.51
N PRO A 27 5.38 15.83 0.78
CA PRO A 27 4.34 16.71 1.29
C PRO A 27 4.38 18.11 0.70
N ALA A 28 5.56 18.59 0.30
CA ALA A 28 5.72 19.92 -0.29
C ALA A 28 5.09 20.00 -1.69
N ARG A 29 5.11 18.88 -2.44
CA ARG A 29 4.48 18.77 -3.76
C ARG A 29 3.07 18.18 -3.72
N GLY A 30 2.64 17.62 -2.58
CA GLY A 30 1.37 16.92 -2.47
C GLY A 30 1.30 15.67 -3.37
N ILE A 31 2.42 14.94 -3.51
CA ILE A 31 2.51 13.75 -4.37
C ILE A 31 3.02 12.57 -3.55
N ALA A 32 2.36 11.41 -3.70
CA ALA A 32 2.86 10.13 -3.21
C ALA A 32 3.21 9.22 -4.39
N LEU A 33 4.34 8.51 -4.25
CA LEU A 33 4.79 7.47 -5.18
C LEU A 33 4.61 6.11 -4.52
N TYR A 34 3.91 5.22 -5.20
CA TYR A 34 3.57 3.88 -4.75
C TYR A 34 4.27 2.86 -5.64
N ALA A 35 4.82 1.79 -5.06
CA ALA A 35 5.32 0.65 -5.82
C ALA A 35 5.04 -0.63 -5.04
N SER A 36 4.52 -1.66 -5.69
CA SER A 36 4.16 -2.94 -5.07
C SER A 36 5.02 -4.09 -5.59
N ALA A 37 5.46 -4.94 -4.67
CA ALA A 37 6.03 -6.26 -4.91
C ALA A 37 5.09 -7.29 -4.28
N GLY A 38 4.13 -7.79 -5.05
CA GLY A 38 3.17 -8.83 -4.67
C GLY A 38 2.17 -8.45 -3.58
N HIS A 39 2.15 -7.20 -3.14
CA HIS A 39 1.32 -6.74 -2.02
C HIS A 39 -0.07 -6.30 -2.49
N LEU A 40 -1.09 -6.57 -1.66
CA LEU A 40 -2.47 -6.14 -1.89
C LEU A 40 -2.60 -4.61 -1.99
N PRO A 41 -3.60 -4.10 -2.75
CA PRO A 41 -3.76 -2.67 -3.00
C PRO A 41 -4.08 -1.89 -1.71
N PRO A 42 -3.41 -0.77 -1.41
CA PRO A 42 -3.74 0.02 -0.23
C PRO A 42 -5.09 0.71 -0.37
N ALA A 43 -5.70 1.10 0.74
CA ALA A 43 -6.92 1.93 0.73
C ALA A 43 -6.58 3.40 1.00
N MET A 44 -7.28 4.31 0.34
CA MET A 44 -7.20 5.76 0.56
C MET A 44 -8.57 6.27 1.00
N PHE A 45 -8.58 7.07 2.06
CA PHE A 45 -9.78 7.70 2.60
C PHE A 45 -9.67 9.22 2.48
N GLY A 46 -10.75 9.86 2.04
CA GLY A 46 -10.90 11.31 2.04
C GLY A 46 -11.12 11.88 3.44
N GLY A 47 -11.06 13.21 3.57
CA GLY A 47 -11.36 13.91 4.83
C GLY A 47 -12.83 13.77 5.27
N ASP A 48 -13.72 13.37 4.36
CA ASP A 48 -15.12 13.01 4.61
C ASP A 48 -15.30 11.55 5.09
N GLY A 49 -14.20 10.79 5.19
CA GLY A 49 -14.19 9.39 5.59
C GLY A 49 -14.54 8.42 4.45
N THR A 50 -14.82 8.88 3.23
CA THR A 50 -15.10 7.99 2.11
C THR A 50 -13.82 7.33 1.60
N GLY A 51 -13.88 6.02 1.36
CA GLY A 51 -12.70 5.19 1.07
C GLY A 51 -12.76 4.46 -0.26
N GLY A 52 -11.59 4.15 -0.81
CA GLY A 52 -11.45 3.30 -2.00
C GLY A 52 -10.07 2.65 -2.08
N LEU A 53 -10.00 1.50 -2.74
CA LEU A 53 -8.72 0.86 -3.04
C LEU A 53 -7.98 1.67 -4.11
N LEU A 54 -6.67 1.83 -3.92
CA LEU A 54 -5.80 2.39 -4.93
C LEU A 54 -5.31 1.30 -5.85
N ASP A 55 -5.63 1.44 -7.13
CA ASP A 55 -5.06 0.62 -8.18
C ASP A 55 -3.58 1.00 -8.38
N VAL A 56 -2.69 0.13 -7.90
CA VAL A 56 -1.23 0.26 -7.95
C VAL A 56 -0.71 -0.95 -8.73
N PRO A 57 0.16 -0.76 -9.75
CA PRO A 57 0.77 -1.87 -10.47
C PRO A 57 1.47 -2.85 -9.52
N VAL A 58 1.11 -4.14 -9.64
CA VAL A 58 1.62 -5.21 -8.77
C VAL A 58 2.73 -5.95 -9.50
N GLY A 59 3.97 -5.78 -9.00
CA GLY A 59 5.09 -6.61 -9.41
C GLY A 59 5.13 -7.96 -8.68
N PRO A 60 6.09 -8.85 -9.01
CA PRO A 60 6.30 -10.11 -8.32
C PRO A 60 6.78 -9.90 -6.86
N PRO A 61 6.61 -10.86 -5.94
CA PRO A 61 7.18 -10.76 -4.60
C PRO A 61 8.71 -10.54 -4.60
N LEU A 62 9.23 -9.93 -3.54
CA LEU A 62 10.68 -9.79 -3.33
C LEU A 62 11.32 -11.16 -3.13
N GLY A 63 12.58 -11.31 -3.57
CA GLY A 63 13.34 -12.56 -3.48
C GLY A 63 13.07 -13.51 -4.64
N THR A 64 12.28 -13.09 -5.64
CA THR A 64 12.02 -13.90 -6.85
C THR A 64 13.04 -13.62 -7.95
N GLY A 65 13.73 -12.48 -7.92
CA GLY A 65 14.69 -12.06 -8.95
C GLY A 65 14.05 -11.66 -10.29
N ILE A 66 12.71 -11.71 -10.40
CA ILE A 66 11.97 -11.33 -11.61
C ILE A 66 11.96 -9.80 -11.79
N GLY A 67 11.93 -9.03 -10.69
CA GLY A 67 11.95 -7.57 -10.72
C GLY A 67 10.71 -6.95 -11.39
N GLY A 68 10.88 -5.92 -12.22
CA GLY A 68 9.76 -5.29 -12.95
C GLY A 68 8.85 -4.36 -12.14
N TYR A 69 9.30 -3.88 -10.98
CA TYR A 69 8.51 -2.96 -10.14
C TYR A 69 8.29 -1.61 -10.82
N GLU A 70 7.01 -1.26 -11.00
CA GLU A 70 6.58 0.03 -11.51
C GLU A 70 6.13 0.95 -10.38
N ALA A 71 6.40 2.24 -10.55
CA ALA A 71 5.97 3.26 -9.60
C ALA A 71 4.79 4.05 -10.17
N LEU A 72 3.75 4.21 -9.36
CA LEU A 72 2.59 5.05 -9.67
C LEU A 72 2.67 6.32 -8.82
N GLY A 73 2.63 7.49 -9.47
CA GLY A 73 2.47 8.77 -8.80
C GLY A 73 1.01 9.15 -8.69
N ARG A 74 0.53 9.50 -7.49
CA ARG A 74 -0.79 10.10 -7.28
C ARG A 74 -0.71 11.34 -6.39
N PRO A 75 -1.59 12.33 -6.60
CA PRO A 75 -1.79 13.40 -5.64
C PRO A 75 -2.17 12.84 -4.26
N ILE A 76 -1.71 13.50 -3.21
CA ILE A 76 -2.09 13.22 -1.83
C ILE A 76 -2.30 14.53 -1.08
N SER A 77 -3.38 14.61 -0.31
CA SER A 77 -3.74 15.76 0.51
C SER A 77 -3.59 15.45 2.00
N ALA A 78 -3.36 16.49 2.80
CA ALA A 78 -3.15 16.38 4.23
C ALA A 78 -4.40 15.94 5.02
N ASP A 79 -5.58 16.02 4.42
CA ASP A 79 -6.84 15.54 4.99
C ASP A 79 -7.17 14.10 4.60
N GLN A 80 -6.32 13.45 3.78
CA GLN A 80 -6.49 12.07 3.38
C GLN A 80 -5.77 11.11 4.33
N THR A 81 -6.31 9.90 4.47
CA THR A 81 -5.70 8.82 5.24
C THR A 81 -5.38 7.65 4.32
N LEU A 82 -4.11 7.25 4.29
CA LEU A 82 -3.63 6.07 3.57
C LEU A 82 -3.54 4.88 4.53
N LEU A 83 -4.25 3.80 4.22
CA LEU A 83 -4.22 2.54 4.98
C LEU A 83 -3.39 1.49 4.25
N LEU A 84 -2.30 1.08 4.90
CA LEU A 84 -1.51 -0.09 4.54
C LEU A 84 -1.82 -1.19 5.55
N TYR A 85 -1.93 -2.43 5.07
CA TYR A 85 -2.26 -3.58 5.88
C TYR A 85 -1.50 -4.78 5.36
N THR A 86 -1.19 -5.74 6.23
CA THR A 86 -0.60 -7.01 5.81
C THR A 86 -1.70 -8.04 5.57
N ASP A 87 -1.38 -9.08 4.82
CA ASP A 87 -2.33 -10.10 4.36
C ASP A 87 -3.12 -10.77 5.51
N GLY A 88 -2.53 -10.83 6.72
CA GLY A 88 -3.21 -11.32 7.92
C GLY A 88 -4.43 -10.49 8.38
N LEU A 89 -4.61 -9.27 7.88
CA LEU A 89 -5.81 -8.45 8.11
C LEU A 89 -6.93 -8.77 7.10
N ALA A 90 -6.58 -9.21 5.89
CA ALA A 90 -7.52 -9.57 4.82
C ALA A 90 -7.92 -11.05 4.86
N GLU A 91 -7.05 -11.92 5.37
CA GLU A 91 -7.29 -13.35 5.53
C GLU A 91 -8.11 -13.68 6.79
N ARG A 92 -9.43 -13.49 6.74
CA ARG A 92 -10.33 -14.17 7.69
C ARG A 92 -10.60 -15.59 7.16
N ARG A 93 -10.44 -16.61 8.01
CA ARG A 93 -10.81 -17.99 7.65
C ARG A 93 -12.28 -18.03 7.21
N GLY A 94 -12.52 -18.28 5.92
CA GLY A 94 -13.85 -18.40 5.31
C GLY A 94 -14.36 -17.16 4.57
N GLU A 95 -13.61 -16.06 4.50
CA GLU A 95 -13.96 -14.85 3.74
C GLU A 95 -12.89 -14.59 2.67
N GLY A 96 -13.31 -14.41 1.41
CA GLY A 96 -12.37 -14.13 0.32
C GLY A 96 -11.67 -12.78 0.50
N ILE A 97 -10.41 -12.69 0.06
CA ILE A 97 -9.59 -11.48 0.18
C ILE A 97 -10.35 -10.27 -0.39
N ASP A 98 -10.96 -10.38 -1.57
CA ASP A 98 -11.72 -9.30 -2.19
C ASP A 98 -12.87 -8.80 -1.32
N THR A 99 -13.58 -9.69 -0.62
CA THR A 99 -14.66 -9.34 0.31
C THR A 99 -14.12 -8.57 1.51
N SER A 100 -13.02 -9.04 2.10
CA SER A 100 -12.36 -8.34 3.21
C SER A 100 -11.85 -6.95 2.78
N LEU A 101 -11.32 -6.82 1.56
CA LEU A 101 -10.84 -5.55 1.01
C LEU A 101 -11.97 -4.57 0.71
N ALA A 102 -13.06 -5.04 0.10
CA ALA A 102 -14.25 -4.22 -0.15
C ALA A 102 -14.84 -3.71 1.17
N ARG A 103 -14.89 -4.57 2.19
CA ARG A 103 -15.32 -4.17 3.53
C ARG A 103 -14.40 -3.13 4.15
N LEU A 104 -13.07 -3.34 4.11
CA LEU A 104 -12.09 -2.38 4.63
C LEU A 104 -12.20 -1.02 3.94
N ALA A 105 -12.34 -1.01 2.61
CA ALA A 105 -12.54 0.22 1.85
C ALA A 105 -13.88 0.90 2.17
N GLY A 106 -14.91 0.13 2.53
CA GLY A 106 -16.20 0.63 2.99
C GLY A 106 -16.23 1.08 4.45
N LEU A 107 -15.19 0.82 5.25
CA LEU A 107 -15.09 1.35 6.61
C LEU A 107 -14.76 2.84 6.55
N GLY A 108 -15.68 3.69 6.97
CA GLY A 108 -15.37 5.11 7.14
C GLY A 108 -14.28 5.32 8.18
N THR A 109 -13.23 6.08 7.86
CA THR A 109 -12.26 6.53 8.87
C THR A 109 -12.81 7.74 9.61
N ALA A 110 -12.55 7.85 10.92
CA ALA A 110 -12.86 9.08 11.65
C ALA A 110 -12.15 10.27 10.97
N PRO A 111 -12.76 11.47 10.93
CA PRO A 111 -12.13 12.64 10.31
C PRO A 111 -10.74 12.88 10.89
N GLY A 112 -9.74 13.02 10.02
CA GLY A 112 -8.38 13.35 10.43
C GLY A 112 -8.37 14.64 11.26
N ARG A 113 -7.84 14.57 12.49
CA ARG A 113 -7.72 15.74 13.37
C ARG A 113 -6.82 16.77 12.69
N ARG A 114 -7.40 17.87 12.17
CA ARG A 114 -6.62 18.99 11.65
C ARG A 114 -5.75 19.53 12.79
N SER A 115 -4.44 19.55 12.60
CA SER A 115 -3.56 20.34 13.45
C SER A 115 -3.95 21.81 13.28
N ARG A 116 -4.65 22.37 14.29
CA ARG A 116 -4.89 23.81 14.41
C ARG A 116 -3.52 24.48 14.51
N THR A 117 -3.05 25.02 13.39
CA THR A 117 -1.97 26.01 13.41
C THR A 117 -2.58 27.30 13.94
N SER A 118 -2.10 27.70 15.11
CA SER A 118 -2.42 28.96 15.78
C SER A 118 -1.53 30.09 15.27
#